data_AF-A0A098T7S7-F1
#
_entry.id   AF-A0A098T7S7-F1
#
_cell.length_a   1.000
_cell.length_b   1.000
_cell.length_c   1.000
_cell.angle_alpha   90.00
_cell.angle_beta   90.00
_cell.angle_gamma   90.00
#
_symmetry.space_group_name_H-M   'P 1'
#
loop_
_entity.id
_entity.type
_entity.pdbx_description
1 polymer ?
#
loop_
_entity_poly.entity_id
_entity_poly.type
_entity_poly.pdbx_seq_one_letter_code
_entity_poly.pdbx_strand_id
1 'polypeptide(L)' 'GEIAGHLHPAARVVRRGKGVRRPCFASDGRRLLMPAFGSTTGALELRHPAMRGLFDRSRLVAHLIGRERIYSVAFHRMNG' A
#
# COMPACT_ATOMS: atom_id res chain seq x y z
N GLY A 1 3.05 -14.82 11.15
CA GLY A 1 2.85 -13.70 10.22
C GLY A 1 2.96 -14.25 8.81
N GLU A 2 2.07 -13.86 7.91
CA GLU A 2 2.04 -14.34 6.52
C GLU A 2 2.64 -13.27 5.59
N ILE A 3 3.38 -13.70 4.57
CA ILE A 3 3.92 -12.82 3.53
C ILE A 3 3.33 -13.26 2.19
N ALA A 4 2.64 -12.35 1.50
CA ALA A 4 1.99 -12.63 0.22
C ALA A 4 2.49 -11.68 -0.88
N GLY A 5 2.80 -12.26 -2.05
CA GLY A 5 2.98 -11.52 -3.31
C GLY A 5 1.69 -11.46 -4.12
N HIS A 6 1.77 -11.07 -5.40
CA HIS A 6 0.73 -11.18 -6.45
C HIS A 6 -0.18 -9.96 -6.69
N LEU A 7 -0.83 -9.40 -5.67
CA LEU A 7 -1.80 -8.30 -5.85
C LEU A 7 -1.15 -6.91 -6.05
N HIS A 8 0.17 -6.81 -5.79
CA HIS A 8 0.99 -5.61 -6.01
C HIS A 8 0.38 -4.33 -5.45
N PRO A 9 0.30 -4.15 -4.11
CA PRO A 9 -0.39 -3.01 -3.55
C PRO A 9 0.29 -1.68 -3.89
N ALA A 10 -0.53 -0.68 -4.21
CA ALA A 10 -0.16 0.71 -4.25
C ALA A 10 -0.99 1.52 -3.25
N ALA A 11 -0.36 2.58 -2.75
CA ALA A 11 -1.01 3.57 -1.93
C ALA A 11 -1.04 4.90 -2.69
N ARG A 12 -2.22 5.54 -2.68
CA ARG A 12 -2.37 6.94 -3.10
C ARG A 12 -2.28 7.81 -1.86
N VAL A 13 -1.38 8.79 -1.88
CA VAL A 13 -1.22 9.77 -0.81
C VAL A 13 -1.26 11.16 -1.43
N VAL A 14 -2.10 12.02 -0.87
CA VAL A 14 -2.17 13.43 -1.24
C VAL A 14 -1.25 14.23 -0.34
N ARG A 15 -0.25 14.89 -0.93
CA ARG A 15 0.65 15.79 -0.20
C ARG A 15 0.77 17.10 -0.96
N ARG A 16 0.56 18.24 -0.28
CA ARG A 16 0.63 19.58 -0.88
C ARG A 16 -0.24 19.72 -2.14
N GLY A 17 -1.47 19.19 -2.10
CA GLY A 17 -2.41 19.23 -3.24
C GLY A 17 -2.08 18.30 -4.41
N LYS A 18 -0.94 17.57 -4.39
CA LYS A 18 -0.59 16.59 -5.42
C LYS A 18 -0.81 15.17 -4.91
N GLY A 19 -1.70 14.43 -5.56
CA GLY A 19 -1.91 13.01 -5.32
C GLY A 19 -0.83 12.19 -6.01
N VAL A 20 -0.04 11.44 -5.25
CA VAL A 20 0.97 10.54 -5.81
C VAL A 20 0.57 9.12 -5.47
N ARG A 21 0.54 8.26 -6.50
CA ARG A 21 0.41 6.80 -6.34
C ARG A 21 1.78 6.17 -6.43
N ARG A 22 2.14 5.34 -5.45
CA ARG A 22 3.40 4.59 -5.43
C ARG A 22 3.16 3.13 -5.01
N PRO A 23 3.99 2.20 -5.49
CA PRO A 23 4.08 0.86 -4.90
C PRO A 23 4.39 0.97 -3.40
N CYS A 24 3.78 0.10 -2.61
CA CYS A 24 3.99 0.07 -1.17
C CYS A 24 4.03 -1.36 -0.64
N PHE A 25 4.65 -1.57 0.50
CA PHE A 25 4.36 -2.74 1.32
C PHE A 25 3.12 -2.44 2.17
N ALA A 26 2.22 -3.41 2.32
CA ALA A 26 1.01 -3.23 3.10
C ALA A 26 0.97 -4.26 4.23
N SER A 27 0.87 -3.80 5.47
CA SER A 27 0.87 -4.68 6.63
C SER A 27 -0.14 -4.25 7.68
N ASP A 28 -0.82 -5.23 8.29
CA ASP A 28 -1.68 -5.04 9.47
C ASP A 28 -1.07 -5.69 10.74
N GLY A 29 0.18 -6.15 10.66
CA GLY A 29 0.88 -6.88 11.72
C GLY A 29 0.59 -8.39 11.74
N ARG A 30 -0.42 -8.88 11.02
CA ARG A 30 -0.68 -10.31 10.83
C ARG A 30 -0.22 -10.78 9.45
N ARG A 31 -0.35 -9.91 8.45
CA ARG A 31 -0.06 -10.16 7.04
C ARG A 31 0.75 -9.02 6.44
N LEU A 32 1.65 -9.34 5.53
CA LEU A 32 2.42 -8.38 4.73
C LEU A 32 2.20 -8.69 3.25
N LEU A 33 1.63 -7.75 2.48
CA LEU A 33 1.71 -7.80 1.02
C LEU A 33 2.93 -7.00 0.52
N MET A 34 3.68 -7.62 -0.39
CA MET A 34 4.82 -6.97 -1.05
C MET A 34 4.41 -6.32 -2.38
N PRO A 35 5.01 -5.18 -2.74
CA PRO A 35 4.83 -4.58 -4.04
C PRO A 35 5.44 -5.44 -5.15
N ALA A 36 4.98 -5.25 -6.39
CA ALA A 36 5.73 -5.74 -7.54
C ALA A 36 7.02 -4.96 -7.70
N PHE A 37 8.10 -5.68 -7.96
CA PHE A 37 9.36 -5.09 -8.37
C PHE A 37 9.42 -4.81 -9.89
N GLY A 38 8.39 -5.22 -10.64
CA GLY A 38 8.27 -4.98 -12.09
C GLY A 38 7.61 -3.65 -12.44
N SER A 39 8.11 -3.01 -13.50
CA SER A 39 7.64 -1.71 -14.03
C SER A 39 6.22 -1.72 -14.60
N THR A 40 5.68 -2.89 -14.98
CA THR A 40 4.49 -3.02 -15.84
C THR A 40 3.26 -3.63 -15.18
N THR A 41 3.34 -4.08 -13.93
CA THR A 41 2.17 -4.67 -13.26
C THR A 41 1.38 -3.58 -12.55
N GLY A 42 0.16 -3.30 -13.03
CA GLY A 42 -0.74 -2.32 -12.43
C GLY A 42 -0.88 -2.56 -10.93
N ALA A 43 -0.35 -1.64 -10.11
CA ALA A 43 -0.31 -1.82 -8.67
C ALA A 43 -1.70 -1.57 -8.05
N LEU A 44 -2.35 -2.56 -7.45
CA LEU A 44 -3.72 -2.42 -6.98
C LEU A 44 -3.81 -1.47 -5.77
N GLU A 45 -4.70 -0.48 -5.81
CA GLU A 45 -4.82 0.46 -4.70
C GLU A 45 -5.29 -0.25 -3.42
N LEU A 46 -4.75 0.10 -2.25
CA LEU A 46 -5.17 -0.49 -0.98
C LEU A 46 -6.65 -0.26 -0.63
N ARG A 47 -7.29 0.76 -1.22
CA ARG A 47 -8.74 1.00 -1.12
C ARG A 47 -9.56 0.15 -2.10
N HIS A 48 -8.92 -0.55 -3.04
CA HIS A 48 -9.62 -1.33 -4.07
C HIS A 48 -10.50 -2.40 -3.41
N PRO A 49 -11.72 -2.67 -3.93
CA PRO A 49 -12.62 -3.66 -3.36
C PRO A 49 -12.00 -5.04 -3.17
N ALA A 50 -11.10 -5.46 -4.07
CA ALA A 50 -10.38 -6.73 -3.97
C ALA A 50 -9.45 -6.84 -2.73
N MET A 51 -9.10 -5.71 -2.09
CA MET A 51 -8.33 -5.68 -0.85
C MET A 51 -9.21 -5.80 0.41
N ARG A 52 -10.54 -5.80 0.25
CA ARG A 52 -11.48 -5.92 1.37
C ARG A 52 -11.39 -7.31 1.99
N GLY A 53 -11.22 -7.37 3.31
CA GLY A 53 -11.11 -8.63 4.05
C GLY A 53 -9.71 -9.25 4.08
N LEU A 54 -8.74 -8.70 3.32
CA LEU A 54 -7.35 -9.17 3.39
C LEU A 54 -6.61 -8.65 4.62
N PHE A 55 -6.93 -7.42 5.04
CA PHE A 55 -6.28 -6.71 6.15
C PHE A 55 -7.28 -6.17 7.16
N ASP A 56 -6.86 -6.08 8.42
CA ASP A 56 -7.49 -5.21 9.42
C ASP A 56 -7.20 -3.74 9.09
N ARG A 57 -8.21 -3.04 8.56
CA ARG A 57 -8.10 -1.62 8.15
C ARG A 57 -7.75 -0.68 9.30
N SER A 58 -8.04 -1.04 10.56
CA SER A 58 -7.70 -0.21 11.72
C SER A 58 -6.21 -0.23 12.03
N ARG A 59 -5.52 -1.32 11.65
CA ARG A 59 -4.08 -1.55 11.87
C ARG A 59 -3.26 -1.47 10.60
N LEU A 60 -3.89 -1.39 9.44
CA LEU A 60 -3.24 -1.36 8.15
C LEU A 60 -2.34 -0.13 7.98
N VAL A 61 -1.07 -0.38 7.68
CA VAL A 61 -0.05 0.61 7.36
C VAL A 61 0.49 0.31 5.95
N ALA A 62 0.58 1.36 5.14
CA ALA A 62 1.23 1.34 3.84
C ALA A 62 2.64 1.93 3.96
N HIS A 63 3.65 1.16 3.59
CA HIS A 63 5.04 1.59 3.51
C HIS A 63 5.37 1.89 2.05
N LEU A 64 5.20 3.14 1.64
CA LEU A 64 5.42 3.59 0.27
C LEU A 64 6.92 3.65 -0.05
N ILE A 65 7.29 3.10 -1.21
CA ILE A 65 8.65 3.18 -1.71
C ILE A 65 8.85 4.54 -2.38
N GLY A 66 9.60 5.42 -1.73
CA GLY A 66 10.10 6.66 -2.30
C GLY A 66 11.42 6.46 -3.05
N ARG A 67 11.96 7.54 -3.62
CA ARG A 67 13.20 7.48 -4.41
C ARG A 67 14.43 7.09 -3.57
N GLU A 68 14.47 7.53 -2.33
CA GLU A 68 15.63 7.39 -1.43
C GLU A 68 15.24 6.89 -0.03
N ARG A 69 13.93 6.75 0.25
CA ARG A 69 13.42 6.33 1.57
C ARG A 69 12.03 5.72 1.48
N ILE A 70 11.68 4.95 2.50
CA ILE A 70 10.36 4.38 2.70
C ILE A 70 9.52 5.34 3.56
N TYR A 71 8.28 5.58 3.16
CA TYR A 71 7.32 6.42 3.88
C TYR A 71 6.18 5.58 4.43
N SER A 72 6.02 5.52 5.75
CA SER A 72 4.92 4.80 6.39
C SER A 72 3.70 5.70 6.57
N VAL A 73 2.56 5.27 6.05
CA VAL A 73 1.29 6.00 6.11
C VAL A 73 0.21 5.03 6.59
N ALA A 74 -0.43 5.37 7.71
CA ALA A 74 -1.56 4.60 8.22
C ALA A 74 -2.76 4.69 7.27
N PHE A 75 -3.53 3.61 7.14
CA PHE A 75 -4.63 3.54 6.18
C PHE A 75 -5.66 4.65 6.34
N HIS A 76 -5.98 5.04 7.57
CA HIS A 76 -6.89 6.16 7.86
C HIS A 76 -6.34 7.53 7.43
N ARG A 77 -5.03 7.68 7.21
CA ARG A 77 -4.38 8.93 6.75
C ARG A 77 -4.14 8.96 5.25
N MET A 78 -4.36 7.84 4.56
CA MET A 78 -4.33 7.84 3.10
C MET A 78 -5.56 8.58 2.62
N ASN A 79 -5.40 9.78 2.07
CA ASN A 79 -6.52 10.52 1.49
C ASN A 79 -6.76 10.07 0.05
N GLY A 80 -8.02 9.69 -0.19
CA GLY A 80 -8.73 9.66 -1.45
C GLY A 80 -10.12 10.16 -1.15
#